data_AF-A0A1E3KZP8-F1
#
_entry.id   AF-A0A1E3KZP8-F1
#
_cell.length_a   1.000
_cell.length_b   1.000
_cell.length_c   1.000
_cell.angle_alpha   90.00
_cell.angle_beta   90.00
_cell.angle_gamma   90.00
#
_symmetry.space_group_name_H-M   'P 1'
#
loop_
_entity.id
_entity.type
_entity.pdbx_description
1 polymer ?
#
loop_
_entity_poly.entity_id
_entity_poly.type
_entity_poly.pdbx_seq_one_letter_code
_entity_poly.pdbx_strand_id
1 'polypeptide(L)'
;MIEFQYIHHMSLAVRDIEVSRVFYSDVLQFQEIERPPFDSVGIWYALGNQQLHLIEQPQGETLRQGDIDSTDGHLAIWVKSYSETLKWLDQQQVFYEARPHSLAGFAQIYILDPDHNIIELDAPYEAE
;
A
#
# COMPACT_ATOMS: atom_id res chain seq x y z
N MET A 1 4.26 -12.66 -28.85
CA MET A 1 4.54 -11.46 -28.03
C MET A 1 3.29 -11.20 -27.20
N ILE A 2 3.43 -10.84 -25.93
CA ILE A 2 2.27 -10.48 -25.09
C ILE A 2 2.11 -8.96 -25.18
N GLU A 3 0.94 -8.49 -25.60
CA GLU A 3 0.58 -7.07 -25.67
C GLU A 3 -0.22 -6.69 -24.41
N PHE A 4 0.47 -6.19 -23.39
CA PHE A 4 -0.17 -5.72 -22.16
C PHE A 4 -0.68 -4.28 -22.34
N GLN A 5 -1.73 -3.89 -21.60
CA GLN A 5 -2.29 -2.53 -21.65
C GLN A 5 -2.01 -1.73 -20.38
N TYR A 6 -2.29 -2.31 -19.21
CA TYR A 6 -2.12 -1.69 -17.91
C TYR A 6 -2.03 -2.75 -16.81
N ILE A 7 -1.57 -2.36 -15.63
CA ILE A 7 -1.65 -3.19 -14.42
C ILE A 7 -3.11 -3.26 -14.00
N HIS A 8 -3.70 -4.45 -13.96
CA HIS A 8 -5.10 -4.57 -13.53
C HIS A 8 -5.24 -4.44 -12.01
N HIS A 9 -4.47 -5.23 -11.26
CA HIS A 9 -4.53 -5.28 -9.81
C HIS A 9 -3.19 -5.73 -9.22
N MET A 10 -3.01 -5.44 -7.93
CA MET A 10 -2.00 -6.05 -7.07
C MET A 10 -2.71 -6.87 -5.99
N SER A 11 -2.16 -8.03 -5.62
CA SER A 11 -2.67 -8.84 -4.52
C SER A 11 -1.64 -8.91 -3.40
N LEU A 12 -2.08 -8.70 -2.16
CA LEU A 12 -1.25 -8.85 -0.97
C LEU A 12 -1.84 -9.94 -0.07
N ALA A 13 -0.96 -10.83 0.40
CA ALA A 13 -1.30 -11.76 1.46
C ALA A 13 -1.28 -11.02 2.80
N VAL A 14 -2.30 -11.27 3.61
CA VAL A 14 -2.42 -10.77 4.98
C VAL A 14 -2.77 -11.92 5.93
N ARG A 15 -2.39 -11.81 7.21
CA ARG A 15 -2.66 -12.87 8.20
C ARG A 15 -4.09 -12.83 8.74
N ASP A 16 -4.66 -11.63 8.86
CA ASP A 16 -6.00 -11.39 9.39
C ASP A 16 -6.65 -10.26 8.60
N ILE A 17 -7.79 -10.57 7.96
CA ILE A 17 -8.44 -9.62 7.07
C ILE A 17 -9.07 -8.44 7.82
N GLU A 18 -9.49 -8.62 9.08
CA GLU A 18 -10.15 -7.57 9.85
C GLU A 18 -9.13 -6.60 10.43
N VAL A 19 -7.98 -7.09 10.89
CA VAL A 19 -6.83 -6.23 11.25
C VAL A 19 -6.38 -5.42 10.03
N SER A 20 -6.30 -6.07 8.87
CA SER A 20 -5.95 -5.40 7.62
C SER A 20 -7.02 -4.40 7.19
N ARG A 21 -8.31 -4.71 7.36
CA ARG A 21 -9.41 -3.78 7.07
C ARG A 21 -9.24 -2.47 7.84
N VAL A 22 -8.95 -2.53 9.13
CA VAL A 22 -8.72 -1.33 9.95
C VAL A 22 -7.56 -0.50 9.38
N PHE A 23 -6.44 -1.14 9.03
CA PHE A 23 -5.31 -0.42 8.47
C PHE A 23 -5.62 0.20 7.09
N TYR A 24 -6.13 -0.58 6.14
CA TYR A 24 -6.33 -0.10 4.78
C TYR A 24 -7.57 0.80 4.61
N SER A 25 -8.67 0.50 5.31
CA SER A 25 -9.91 1.31 5.25
C SER A 25 -9.88 2.50 6.18
N ASP A 26 -9.44 2.33 7.43
CA ASP A 26 -9.57 3.39 8.45
C ASP A 26 -8.31 4.24 8.54
N VAL A 27 -7.12 3.63 8.47
CA VAL A 27 -5.86 4.38 8.55
C VAL A 27 -5.48 4.97 7.18
N LEU A 28 -5.44 4.16 6.13
CA LEU A 28 -5.07 4.63 4.78
C LEU A 28 -6.23 5.22 3.97
N GLN A 29 -7.47 5.10 4.46
CA GLN A 29 -8.67 5.66 3.81
C GLN A 29 -8.88 5.15 2.38
N PHE A 30 -8.47 3.91 2.08
CA PHE A 30 -8.72 3.31 0.78
C PHE A 30 -10.19 2.96 0.61
N GLN A 31 -10.71 3.20 -0.60
CA GLN A 31 -12.10 2.95 -0.90
C GLN A 31 -12.31 1.46 -1.19
N GLU A 32 -13.00 0.77 -0.29
CA GLU A 32 -13.46 -0.61 -0.53
C GLU A 32 -14.44 -0.66 -1.72
N ILE A 33 -14.33 -1.71 -2.52
CA ILE A 33 -15.20 -1.99 -3.65
C ILE A 33 -15.82 -3.39 -3.53
N GLU A 34 -16.90 -3.61 -4.27
CA GLU A 34 -17.59 -4.90 -4.25
C GLU A 34 -16.64 -6.02 -4.70
N ARG A 35 -16.49 -7.00 -3.81
CA ARG A 35 -15.75 -8.24 -4.07
C ARG A 35 -16.75 -9.34 -4.45
N PRO A 36 -16.57 -10.02 -5.58
CA PRO A 36 -17.36 -11.19 -5.93
C PRO A 36 -17.31 -12.28 -4.84
N PRO A 37 -18.32 -13.15 -4.75
CA PRO A 37 -18.42 -14.16 -3.70
C PRO A 37 -17.47 -15.34 -3.95
N PHE A 38 -16.17 -15.13 -3.70
CA PHE A 38 -15.15 -16.18 -3.71
C PHE A 38 -15.14 -16.97 -2.39
N ASP A 39 -14.64 -18.21 -2.44
CA ASP A 39 -14.48 -19.06 -1.25
C ASP A 39 -13.37 -18.56 -0.31
N SER A 40 -12.42 -17.76 -0.82
CA SER A 40 -11.38 -17.15 0.00
C SER A 40 -11.91 -15.96 0.82
N VAL A 41 -11.25 -15.68 1.93
CA VAL A 41 -11.50 -14.47 2.72
C VAL A 41 -10.64 -13.33 2.17
N GLY A 42 -11.22 -12.15 1.95
CA GLY A 42 -10.51 -11.03 1.34
C GLY A 42 -11.36 -9.78 1.14
N ILE A 43 -10.70 -8.67 0.83
CA ILE A 43 -11.28 -7.34 0.60
C ILE A 43 -10.63 -6.72 -0.64
N TRP A 44 -11.41 -6.01 -1.45
CA TRP A 44 -10.92 -5.30 -2.63
C TRP A 44 -11.00 -3.79 -2.42
N TYR A 45 -9.97 -3.06 -2.83
CA TYR A 45 -9.91 -1.61 -2.78
C TYR A 45 -9.68 -1.02 -4.17
N ALA A 46 -10.27 0.15 -4.43
CA ALA A 46 -9.97 0.96 -5.60
C ALA A 46 -8.77 1.87 -5.35
N LEU A 47 -7.81 1.87 -6.29
CA LEU A 47 -6.66 2.78 -6.32
C LEU A 47 -6.59 3.42 -7.71
N GLY A 48 -7.37 4.49 -7.91
CA GLY A 48 -7.55 5.09 -9.23
C GLY A 48 -8.26 4.13 -10.19
N ASN A 49 -7.60 3.76 -11.28
CA ASN A 49 -8.11 2.77 -12.24
C ASN A 49 -7.62 1.34 -11.95
N GLN A 50 -6.85 1.15 -10.88
CA GLN A 50 -6.29 -0.12 -10.44
C GLN A 50 -7.04 -0.63 -9.21
N GLN A 51 -6.80 -1.89 -8.87
CA GLN A 51 -7.35 -2.50 -7.66
C GLN A 51 -6.24 -3.06 -6.77
N LEU A 52 -6.46 -3.02 -5.47
CA LEU A 52 -5.69 -3.77 -4.48
C LEU A 52 -6.57 -4.87 -3.90
N HIS A 53 -6.11 -6.11 -3.96
CA HIS A 53 -6.81 -7.27 -3.39
C HIS A 53 -6.05 -7.73 -2.15
N LEU A 54 -6.67 -7.58 -0.98
CA LEU A 54 -6.17 -8.24 0.22
C LEU A 54 -6.80 -9.62 0.31
N ILE A 55 -5.96 -10.62 0.55
CA ILE A 55 -6.39 -12.02 0.67
C ILE A 55 -5.84 -12.57 1.98
N GLU A 56 -6.72 -13.07 2.82
CA GLU A 56 -6.30 -13.73 4.07
C GLU A 56 -5.59 -15.04 3.72
N GLN A 57 -4.30 -15.09 4.02
CA GLN A 57 -3.45 -16.24 3.80
C GLN A 57 -2.36 -16.26 4.90
N PRO A 58 -2.65 -16.81 6.08
CA PRO A 58 -1.77 -16.73 7.26
C PRO A 58 -0.37 -17.36 7.09
N GLN A 59 -0.20 -18.20 6.06
CA GLN A 59 1.07 -18.85 5.70
C GLN A 59 1.54 -18.44 4.30
N GLY A 60 1.15 -17.26 3.83
CA GLY A 60 1.53 -16.74 2.53
C GLY A 60 3.04 -16.52 2.42
N GLU A 61 3.62 -16.90 1.29
CA GLU A 61 5.07 -16.80 1.05
C GLU A 61 5.59 -15.36 1.03
N THR A 62 4.70 -14.38 0.80
CA THR A 62 5.03 -12.95 0.74
C THR A 62 4.82 -12.23 2.07
N LEU A 63 4.41 -12.93 3.13
CA LEU A 63 4.30 -12.34 4.47
C LEU A 63 5.70 -12.08 5.04
N ARG A 64 5.87 -10.94 5.71
CA ARG A 64 7.18 -10.51 6.20
C ARG A 64 7.20 -10.32 7.71
N GLN A 65 8.41 -10.09 8.22
CA GLN A 65 8.72 -9.69 9.59
C GLN A 65 9.88 -8.67 9.65
N GLY A 66 10.54 -8.40 8.51
CA GLY A 66 11.65 -7.46 8.43
C GLY A 66 11.18 -6.01 8.43
N ASP A 67 12.13 -5.10 8.57
CA ASP A 67 11.89 -3.66 8.47
C ASP A 67 11.70 -3.22 7.00
N ILE A 68 11.55 -1.93 6.78
CA ILE A 68 11.46 -1.34 5.44
C ILE A 68 12.75 -1.63 4.66
N ASP A 69 12.61 -2.33 3.53
CA ASP A 69 13.66 -2.51 2.52
C ASP A 69 13.13 -2.04 1.15
N SER A 70 13.56 -0.85 0.72
CA SER A 70 13.14 -0.27 -0.57
C SER A 70 13.60 -1.07 -1.80
N THR A 71 14.41 -2.12 -1.62
CA THR A 71 14.83 -3.03 -2.70
C THR A 71 14.01 -4.32 -2.79
N ASP A 72 13.20 -4.64 -1.76
CA ASP A 72 12.25 -5.75 -1.78
C ASP A 72 10.94 -5.37 -2.50
N GLY A 73 10.09 -6.35 -2.81
CA GLY A 73 8.82 -6.15 -3.48
C GLY A 73 7.84 -5.30 -2.66
N HIS A 74 7.35 -4.22 -3.26
CA HIS A 74 6.46 -3.24 -2.63
C HIS A 74 5.31 -2.82 -3.56
N LEU A 75 4.27 -2.23 -2.96
CA LEU A 75 3.19 -1.55 -3.66
C LEU A 75 3.46 -0.04 -3.65
N ALA A 76 3.73 0.54 -4.82
CA ALA A 76 3.89 1.98 -4.97
C ALA A 76 2.58 2.67 -5.36
N ILE A 77 2.25 3.77 -4.70
CA ILE A 77 1.02 4.54 -4.87
C ILE A 77 1.36 6.02 -4.96
N TRP A 78 0.85 6.68 -6.00
CA TRP A 78 1.01 8.12 -6.16
C TRP A 78 -0.03 8.89 -5.32
N VAL A 79 0.43 9.65 -4.33
CA VAL A 79 -0.38 10.51 -3.47
C VAL A 79 -0.34 11.96 -3.94
N LYS A 80 -1.29 12.77 -3.48
CA LYS A 80 -1.46 14.16 -3.95
C LYS A 80 -0.43 15.14 -3.38
N SER A 81 -0.02 14.95 -2.13
CA SER A 81 0.91 15.83 -1.42
C SER A 81 1.76 15.01 -0.46
N TYR A 82 3.03 15.36 -0.39
CA TYR A 82 3.99 14.73 0.50
C TYR A 82 3.73 15.14 1.96
N SER A 83 3.60 16.45 2.22
CA SER A 83 3.46 16.99 3.57
C SER A 83 2.13 16.62 4.23
N GLU A 84 1.01 16.67 3.50
CA GLU A 84 -0.28 16.25 4.06
C GLU A 84 -0.31 14.73 4.33
N THR A 85 0.42 13.93 3.54
CA THR A 85 0.57 12.49 3.80
C THR A 85 1.36 12.24 5.09
N LEU A 86 2.53 12.89 5.28
CA LEU A 86 3.30 12.75 6.52
C LEU A 86 2.49 13.16 7.75
N LYS A 87 1.83 14.31 7.68
CA LYS A 87 0.98 14.82 8.76
C LYS A 87 -0.15 13.86 9.12
N TRP A 88 -0.75 13.22 8.12
CA TRP A 88 -1.77 12.19 8.36
C TRP A 88 -1.18 10.94 9.02
N LEU A 89 -0.03 10.45 8.52
CA LEU A 89 0.65 9.29 9.12
C LEU A 89 1.06 9.57 10.58
N ASP A 90 1.56 10.77 10.89
CA ASP A 90 1.87 11.20 12.26
C ASP A 90 0.61 11.17 13.16
N GLN A 91 -0.54 11.66 12.65
CA GLN A 91 -1.81 11.65 13.37
C GLN A 91 -2.31 10.24 13.66
N GLN A 92 -2.14 9.32 12.71
CA GLN A 92 -2.50 7.91 12.85
C GLN A 92 -1.44 7.08 13.57
N GLN A 93 -0.33 7.71 13.99
CA GLN A 93 0.80 7.06 14.67
C GLN A 93 1.43 5.91 13.86
N VAL A 94 1.44 6.05 12.53
CA VAL A 94 2.06 5.09 11.61
C VAL A 94 3.54 5.43 11.47
N PHE A 95 4.42 4.46 11.72
CA PHE A 95 5.85 4.62 11.47
C PHE A 95 6.13 4.67 9.95
N TYR A 96 7.03 5.55 9.54
CA TYR A 96 7.42 5.69 8.14
C TYR A 96 8.91 6.00 7.98
N GLU A 97 9.44 5.68 6.80
CA GLU A 97 10.72 6.20 6.31
C GLU A 97 10.47 7.25 5.22
N ALA A 98 10.81 8.50 5.53
CA ALA A 98 10.58 9.65 4.67
C ALA A 98 11.84 9.99 3.85
N ARG A 99 11.70 10.06 2.52
CA ARG A 99 12.76 10.45 1.58
C ARG A 99 12.28 11.63 0.70
N PRO A 100 12.36 12.89 1.20
CA PRO A 100 11.82 14.06 0.50
C PRO A 100 12.57 14.42 -0.80
N HIS A 101 13.83 14.01 -0.92
CA HIS A 101 14.70 14.32 -2.06
C HIS A 101 15.31 13.04 -2.64
N SER A 102 14.48 12.21 -3.28
CA SER A 102 14.93 10.95 -3.88
C SER A 102 15.71 11.16 -5.18
N LEU A 103 16.54 10.17 -5.54
CA LEU A 103 17.14 10.13 -6.88
C LEU A 103 16.11 9.77 -7.97
N ALA A 104 14.93 9.27 -7.59
CA ALA A 104 13.86 8.91 -8.51
C ALA A 104 13.17 10.13 -9.17
N GLY A 105 13.41 11.35 -8.65
CA GLY A 105 12.82 12.58 -9.19
C GLY A 105 11.47 12.97 -8.58
N PHE A 106 11.07 12.33 -7.49
CA PHE A 106 9.88 12.62 -6.68
C PHE A 106 10.14 12.25 -5.21
N ALA A 107 9.33 12.76 -4.29
CA ALA A 107 9.45 12.43 -2.88
C ALA A 107 8.82 11.06 -2.61
N GLN A 108 9.39 10.30 -1.67
CA GLN A 108 8.94 8.95 -1.33
C GLN A 108 8.71 8.84 0.18
N ILE A 109 7.70 8.08 0.58
CA ILE A 109 7.43 7.71 1.97
C ILE A 109 7.17 6.21 1.99
N TYR A 110 7.94 5.44 2.77
CA TYR A 110 7.72 4.01 2.93
C TYR A 110 7.03 3.74 4.27
N ILE A 111 6.03 2.86 4.25
CA ILE A 111 5.36 2.35 5.45
C ILE A 111 5.24 0.82 5.37
N LEU A 112 4.95 0.22 6.52
CA LEU A 112 4.59 -1.19 6.63
C LEU A 112 3.11 -1.30 6.98
N ASP A 113 2.42 -2.23 6.34
CA ASP A 113 1.13 -2.70 6.84
C ASP A 113 1.33 -3.62 8.09
N PRO A 114 0.25 -4.09 8.73
CA PRO A 114 0.34 -4.99 9.89
C PRO A 114 1.11 -6.30 9.64
N ASP A 115 1.22 -6.72 8.39
CA ASP A 115 1.88 -7.94 7.94
C ASP A 115 3.24 -7.69 7.28
N HIS A 116 3.74 -6.46 7.39
CA HIS A 116 5.00 -5.96 6.85
C HIS A 116 5.07 -5.99 5.32
N ASN A 117 3.93 -5.93 4.62
CA ASN A 117 3.91 -5.52 3.23
C ASN A 117 4.39 -4.06 3.13
N ILE A 118 5.36 -3.82 2.26
CA ILE A 118 5.93 -2.49 2.06
C ILE A 118 5.02 -1.71 1.12
N ILE A 119 4.57 -0.54 1.58
CA ILE A 119 3.81 0.41 0.77
C ILE A 119 4.67 1.66 0.59
N GLU A 120 4.87 2.04 -0.66
CA GLU A 120 5.56 3.26 -1.06
C GLU A 120 4.52 4.30 -1.48
N LEU A 121 4.58 5.49 -0.87
CA LEU A 121 3.71 6.63 -1.16
C LEU A 121 4.55 7.72 -1.83
N ASP A 122 4.36 7.87 -3.13
CA ASP A 122 5.12 8.79 -3.98
C ASP A 122 4.36 10.10 -4.18
N ALA A 123 5.08 11.22 -4.18
CA ALA A 123 4.49 12.54 -4.39
C ALA A 123 5.43 13.44 -5.20
N PRO A 124 4.89 14.41 -5.97
CA PRO A 124 5.75 15.44 -6.55
C PRO A 124 6.54 16.15 -5.44
N TYR A 125 7.73 16.66 -5.77
CA TYR A 125 8.44 17.55 -4.86
C TYR A 125 7.57 18.76 -4.53
N GLU A 126 7.51 19.08 -3.25
CA GLU A 126 6.91 20.31 -2.81
C GLU A 126 7.90 21.45 -3.08
N ALA A 127 7.38 22.59 -3.54
CA ALA A 127 8.20 23.78 -3.71
C ALA A 127 8.67 24.26 -2.33
N GLU A 128 9.95 24.62 -2.24
CA GLU A 128 10.53 25.27 -1.05
C GLU A 128 9.83 26.59 -0.71
#